data_AF-A0A4W3K985-F1
#
_entry.id   AF-A0A4W3K985-F1
#
_cell.length_a   1.000
_cell.length_b   1.000
_cell.length_c   1.000
_cell.angle_alpha   90.00
_cell.angle_beta   90.00
_cell.angle_gamma   90.00
#
_symmetry.space_group_name_H-M   'P 1'
#
loop_
_entity.id
_entity.type
_entity.pdbx_description
1 polymer ?
#
loop_
_entity_poly.entity_id
_entity_poly.type
_entity_poly.pdbx_seq_one_letter_code
_entity_poly.pdbx_strand_id
1 'polypeptide(L)'
;MSCGFRAVKNMRWIAGGAYTGEALDFAKKAFGTSQLTNKVAIVLTHGRSDISRDPKPLSSLCDVPNLRVIGIGVGDIFKTSPNNQLIQQITCQSSLNPGLYFPIMDHAQLLDETLFENITNYICGDKHQDFRCPG
;
A
#
# COMPACT_ATOMS: atom_id res chain seq x y z
N MET A 1 -18.07 -10.05 -13.58
CA MET A 1 -17.69 -9.22 -12.40
C MET A 1 -16.67 -10.02 -11.61
N SER A 2 -15.41 -9.58 -11.50
CA SER A 2 -14.34 -10.39 -10.88
C SER A 2 -14.57 -10.58 -9.37
N CYS A 3 -14.21 -11.75 -8.83
CA CYS A 3 -14.40 -12.08 -7.41
C CYS A 3 -13.77 -11.04 -6.46
N GLY A 4 -12.60 -10.50 -6.84
CA GLY A 4 -11.91 -9.45 -6.08
C GLY A 4 -12.71 -8.15 -5.98
N PHE A 5 -13.38 -7.72 -7.06
CA PHE A 5 -14.15 -6.47 -7.07
C PHE A 5 -15.30 -6.51 -6.04
N ARG A 6 -15.97 -7.66 -5.90
CA ARG A 6 -17.09 -7.80 -4.96
C ARG A 6 -16.63 -7.74 -3.51
N ALA A 7 -15.47 -8.31 -3.18
CA ALA A 7 -14.92 -8.25 -1.82
C ALA A 7 -14.51 -6.84 -1.43
N VAL A 8 -13.80 -6.12 -2.32
CA VAL A 8 -13.36 -4.74 -2.10
C VAL A 8 -14.56 -3.81 -1.90
N LYS A 9 -15.58 -3.93 -2.75
CA LYS A 9 -16.81 -3.11 -2.68
C LYS A 9 -17.58 -3.28 -1.37
N ASN A 10 -17.45 -4.44 -0.71
CA ASN A 10 -18.17 -4.76 0.52
C ASN A 10 -17.38 -4.45 1.80
N MET A 11 -16.17 -3.89 1.69
CA MET A 11 -15.41 -3.46 2.86
C MET A 11 -16.13 -2.32 3.58
N ARG A 12 -16.29 -2.45 4.89
CA ARG A 12 -16.90 -1.41 5.73
C ARG A 12 -15.81 -0.60 6.39
N TRP A 13 -16.01 0.71 6.47
CA TRP A 13 -15.18 1.55 7.32
C TRP A 13 -15.43 1.19 8.79
N ILE A 14 -14.37 0.81 9.50
CA ILE A 14 -14.44 0.28 10.87
C ILE A 14 -14.22 1.36 11.94
N ALA A 15 -14.34 2.65 11.59
CA ALA A 15 -14.28 3.82 12.49
C ALA A 15 -13.35 3.65 13.72
N GLY A 16 -12.11 4.13 13.61
CA GLY A 16 -11.12 4.02 14.67
C GLY A 16 -9.82 4.71 14.27
N GLY A 17 -8.93 4.96 15.24
CA GLY A 17 -7.65 5.63 15.02
C GLY A 17 -6.74 4.95 13.98
N ALA A 18 -5.67 5.64 13.58
CA ALA A 18 -4.77 5.16 12.53
C ALA A 18 -3.70 4.20 13.07
N TYR A 19 -4.08 2.94 13.30
CA TYR A 19 -3.21 1.81 13.70
C TYR A 19 -2.53 1.18 12.48
N THR A 20 -1.67 1.98 11.83
CA THR A 20 -1.07 1.60 10.55
C THR A 20 -0.02 0.50 10.74
N GLY A 21 0.79 0.58 11.80
CA GLY A 21 1.77 -0.44 12.16
C GLY A 21 1.13 -1.79 12.43
N GLU A 22 0.02 -1.86 13.18
CA GLU A 22 -0.70 -3.13 13.39
C GLU A 22 -1.20 -3.72 12.08
N ALA A 23 -1.75 -2.89 11.18
CA ALA A 23 -2.21 -3.35 9.88
C ALA A 23 -1.05 -3.93 9.04
N LEU A 24 0.13 -3.29 9.10
CA LEU A 24 1.34 -3.76 8.42
C LEU A 24 1.89 -5.04 9.05
N ASP A 25 1.90 -5.17 10.38
CA ASP A 25 2.27 -6.41 11.10
C ASP A 25 1.30 -7.56 10.78
N PHE A 26 0.00 -7.26 10.67
CA PHE A 26 -1.00 -8.23 10.24
C PHE A 26 -0.74 -8.70 8.81
N ALA A 27 -0.48 -7.78 7.88
CA ALA A 27 -0.14 -8.11 6.49
C ALA A 27 1.19 -8.88 6.38
N LYS A 28 2.20 -8.54 7.21
CA LYS A 28 3.49 -9.24 7.29
C LYS A 28 3.29 -10.74 7.47
N LYS A 29 2.35 -11.16 8.32
CA LYS A 29 2.06 -12.58 8.56
C LYS A 29 1.57 -13.28 7.29
N ALA A 30 0.64 -12.67 6.55
CA ALA A 30 0.11 -13.23 5.31
C ALA A 30 1.18 -13.32 4.21
N PHE A 31 2.01 -12.29 4.04
CA PHE A 31 3.11 -12.32 3.08
C PHE A 31 4.23 -13.28 3.49
N GLY A 32 4.51 -13.39 4.79
CA GLY A 32 5.55 -14.26 5.33
C GLY A 32 5.29 -15.74 5.07
N THR A 33 4.03 -16.17 5.14
CA THR A 33 3.64 -17.58 4.87
C THR A 33 3.45 -17.90 3.38
N SER A 34 3.39 -16.88 2.52
CA SER A 34 3.17 -17.08 1.08
C SER A 34 4.42 -17.62 0.39
N GLN A 35 4.25 -18.66 -0.44
CA GLN A 35 5.30 -19.25 -1.30
C GLN A 35 5.43 -18.52 -2.64
N LEU A 36 4.64 -17.47 -2.88
CA LEU A 36 4.71 -16.70 -4.13
C LEU A 36 6.05 -15.95 -4.23
N THR A 37 6.63 -15.93 -5.42
CA THR A 37 7.91 -15.24 -5.69
C THR A 37 7.71 -13.75 -5.93
N ASN A 38 6.56 -13.34 -6.46
CA ASN A 38 6.21 -11.94 -6.72
C ASN A 38 5.21 -11.44 -5.68
N LYS A 39 5.70 -10.82 -4.60
CA LYS A 39 4.86 -10.24 -3.56
C LYS A 39 4.86 -8.72 -3.68
N VAL A 40 3.67 -8.13 -3.71
CA VAL A 40 3.50 -6.67 -3.69
C VAL A 40 2.48 -6.29 -2.63
N ALA A 41 2.82 -5.31 -1.80
CA ALA A 41 1.89 -4.63 -0.90
C ALA A 41 1.65 -3.21 -1.40
N ILE A 42 0.39 -2.82 -1.59
CA ILE A 42 -0.01 -1.43 -1.85
C ILE A 42 -0.64 -0.89 -0.56
N VAL A 43 -0.08 0.20 -0.03
CA VAL A 43 -0.53 0.84 1.20
C VAL A 43 -1.09 2.22 0.86
N LEU A 44 -2.41 2.37 0.96
CA LEU A 44 -3.10 3.66 0.85
C LEU A 44 -3.23 4.25 2.25
N THR A 45 -2.58 5.39 2.51
CA THR A 45 -2.65 6.04 3.82
C THR A 45 -2.49 7.56 3.67
N HIS A 46 -3.05 8.31 4.60
CA HIS A 46 -2.78 9.75 4.71
C HIS A 46 -1.47 10.06 5.46
N GLY A 47 -0.72 9.01 5.82
CA GLY A 47 0.59 9.10 6.43
C GLY A 47 0.57 9.51 7.89
N ARG A 48 -0.58 9.60 8.55
CA ARG A 48 -0.61 9.82 10.00
C ARG A 48 -0.87 8.47 10.69
N SER A 49 0.05 8.06 11.57
CA SER A 49 -0.19 7.01 12.54
C SER A 49 -0.07 7.63 13.93
N ASP A 50 -0.94 7.21 14.83
CA ASP A 50 -0.80 7.56 16.24
C ASP A 50 0.21 6.62 16.89
N ILE A 51 1.49 6.88 16.65
CA ILE A 51 2.62 6.07 17.13
C ILE A 51 2.67 5.92 18.67
N SER A 52 1.91 6.73 19.40
CA SER A 52 1.78 6.59 20.87
C SER A 52 0.84 5.43 21.26
N ARG A 53 -0.09 5.08 20.38
CA ARG A 53 -1.08 3.99 20.55
C ARG A 53 -0.81 2.78 19.65
N ASP A 54 -0.02 2.96 18.59
CA ASP A 54 0.41 1.96 17.61
C ASP A 54 1.84 1.47 17.96
N PRO A 55 1.99 0.44 18.81
CA PRO A 55 3.30 -0.09 19.20
C PRO A 55 4.06 -0.78 18.07
N LYS A 56 3.42 -1.01 16.90
CA LYS A 56 4.05 -1.74 15.80
C LYS A 56 4.80 -0.79 14.88
N PRO A 57 6.01 -1.17 14.42
CA PRO A 57 6.79 -0.29 13.56
C PRO A 57 6.13 -0.16 12.18
N LEU A 58 6.15 1.04 11.62
CA LEU A 58 5.70 1.28 10.24
C LEU A 58 6.57 0.53 9.20
N SER A 59 7.80 0.18 9.56
CA SER A 59 8.68 -0.66 8.75
C SER A 59 8.39 -2.16 8.84
N SER A 60 7.25 -2.58 9.41
CA SER A 60 6.94 -4.01 9.65
C SER A 60 7.07 -4.90 8.40
N LEU A 61 6.78 -4.36 7.21
CA LEU A 61 6.87 -5.08 5.94
C LEU A 61 8.31 -5.19 5.39
N CYS A 62 9.25 -4.38 5.86
CA CYS A 62 10.59 -4.26 5.27
C CYS A 62 11.47 -5.49 5.47
N ASP A 63 11.16 -6.31 6.47
CA ASP A 63 11.89 -7.56 6.72
C ASP A 63 11.32 -8.75 5.93
N VAL A 64 10.26 -8.55 5.14
CA VAL A 64 9.66 -9.66 4.38
C VAL A 64 10.47 -9.91 3.12
N PRO A 65 11.06 -11.11 2.96
CA PRO A 65 11.86 -11.42 1.77
C PRO A 65 11.02 -11.32 0.49
N ASN A 66 11.61 -10.70 -0.54
CA ASN A 66 11.02 -10.54 -1.87
C ASN A 66 9.67 -9.80 -1.89
N LEU A 67 9.37 -8.99 -0.86
CA LEU A 67 8.21 -8.12 -0.84
C LEU A 67 8.57 -6.74 -1.39
N ARG A 68 7.82 -6.29 -2.39
CA ARG A 68 7.85 -4.92 -2.87
C ARG A 68 6.72 -4.13 -2.22
N VAL A 69 7.02 -2.95 -1.69
CA VAL A 69 6.01 -2.11 -1.03
C VAL A 69 5.81 -0.84 -1.84
N ILE A 70 4.54 -0.51 -2.11
CA ILE A 70 4.13 0.73 -2.77
C ILE A 70 3.29 1.52 -1.76
N GLY A 71 3.72 2.73 -1.41
CA GLY A 71 3.02 3.62 -0.50
C GLY A 71 2.37 4.77 -1.24
N ILE A 72 1.04 4.88 -1.18
CA ILE A 72 0.31 6.00 -1.77
C ILE A 72 -0.17 6.89 -0.64
N GLY A 73 0.45 8.06 -0.54
CA GLY A 73 0.13 9.09 0.43
C GLY A 73 -1.04 9.92 -0.04
N VAL A 74 -2.20 9.85 0.61
CA VAL A 74 -3.38 10.63 0.20
C VAL A 74 -3.57 11.82 1.15
N GLY A 75 -3.52 13.04 0.61
CA GLY A 75 -3.85 14.25 1.35
C GLY A 75 -5.27 14.21 1.93
N ASP A 76 -5.51 15.03 2.95
CA ASP A 76 -6.84 15.13 3.56
C ASP A 76 -7.72 16.21 2.90
N ILE A 77 -9.00 16.24 3.29
CA ILE A 77 -9.96 17.23 2.80
C ILE A 77 -9.58 18.69 3.12
N PHE A 78 -8.61 18.89 4.03
CA PHE A 78 -8.06 20.20 4.38
C PHE A 78 -6.83 20.56 3.55
N LYS A 79 -6.53 19.78 2.48
CA LYS A 79 -5.35 19.91 1.63
C LYS A 79 -4.05 19.81 2.42
N THR A 80 -4.06 19.11 3.55
CA THR A 80 -2.81 18.81 4.23
C THR A 80 -2.11 17.72 3.46
N SER A 81 -0.87 17.98 3.07
CA SER A 81 -0.04 16.97 2.42
C SER A 81 0.13 15.74 3.31
N PRO A 82 0.23 14.53 2.72
CA PRO A 82 0.52 13.33 3.48
C PRO A 82 1.89 13.46 4.17
N ASN A 83 2.08 12.76 5.29
CA ASN A 83 3.38 12.75 5.95
C ASN A 83 4.35 11.83 5.18
N ASN A 84 5.18 12.45 4.35
CA ASN A 84 6.15 11.75 3.50
C ASN A 84 7.14 10.91 4.32
N GLN A 85 7.58 11.38 5.50
CA GLN A 85 8.56 10.62 6.31
C GLN A 85 7.96 9.29 6.78
N LEU A 86 6.70 9.28 7.20
CA LEU A 86 6.03 8.05 7.63
C LEU A 86 5.79 7.11 6.44
N ILE A 87 5.44 7.63 5.27
CA ILE A 87 5.29 6.80 4.06
C ILE A 87 6.64 6.24 3.59
N GLN A 88 7.73 6.99 3.72
CA GLN A 88 9.08 6.51 3.43
C GLN A 88 9.48 5.36 4.37
N GLN A 89 9.06 5.38 5.63
CA GLN A 89 9.26 4.26 6.56
C GLN A 89 8.47 3.02 6.14
N ILE A 90 7.20 3.19 5.76
CA ILE A 90 6.34 2.10 5.25
C ILE A 90 6.95 1.45 4.01
N THR A 91 7.52 2.28 3.13
CA THR A 91 8.10 1.86 1.85
C THR A 91 9.58 1.54 1.94
N CYS A 92 10.12 1.34 3.14
CA CYS A 92 11.45 0.79 3.36
C CYS A 92 12.57 1.59 2.69
N GLN A 93 12.44 2.92 2.61
CA GLN A 93 13.40 3.78 1.89
C GLN A 93 14.81 3.73 2.48
N SER A 94 14.96 3.36 3.75
CA SER A 94 16.26 3.19 4.42
C SER A 94 16.81 1.76 4.34
N SER A 95 16.18 0.86 3.58
CA SER A 95 16.59 -0.54 3.44
C SER A 95 17.36 -0.80 2.13
N LEU A 96 17.91 -2.00 1.97
CA LEU A 96 18.61 -2.42 0.75
C LEU A 96 17.71 -2.49 -0.49
N ASN A 97 16.39 -2.67 -0.30
CA ASN A 97 15.41 -2.79 -1.36
C ASN A 97 14.28 -1.78 -1.13
N PRO A 98 14.50 -0.49 -1.44
CA PRO A 98 13.47 0.53 -1.24
C PRO A 98 12.26 0.27 -2.14
N GLY A 99 11.07 0.48 -1.58
CA GLY A 99 9.81 0.48 -2.30
C GLY A 99 9.59 1.78 -3.08
N LEU A 100 8.40 1.94 -3.64
CA LEU A 100 7.97 3.19 -4.28
C LEU A 100 6.99 3.93 -3.39
N TYR A 101 7.00 5.26 -3.46
CA TYR A 101 5.94 6.04 -2.85
C TYR A 101 5.46 7.19 -3.74
N PHE A 102 4.17 7.49 -3.66
CA PHE A 102 3.50 8.52 -4.44
C PHE A 102 2.67 9.41 -3.50
N PRO A 103 3.11 10.64 -3.21
CA PRO A 103 2.28 11.59 -2.50
C PRO A 103 1.28 12.25 -3.47
N ILE A 104 -0.01 12.12 -3.19
CA ILE A 104 -1.09 12.78 -3.92
C ILE A 104 -1.87 13.70 -2.98
N MET A 105 -2.36 14.82 -3.51
CA MET A 105 -3.08 15.81 -2.69
C MET A 105 -4.57 15.51 -2.56
N ASP A 106 -5.14 14.83 -3.55
CA ASP A 106 -6.57 14.54 -3.63
C ASP A 106 -6.78 13.08 -4.00
N HIS A 107 -7.72 12.41 -3.32
CA HIS A 107 -8.17 11.05 -3.66
C HIS A 107 -8.59 10.89 -5.13
N ALA A 108 -9.04 11.96 -5.80
CA ALA A 108 -9.34 11.95 -7.23
C ALA A 108 -8.12 11.58 -8.11
N GLN A 109 -6.90 11.88 -7.65
CA GLN A 109 -5.67 11.54 -8.36
C GLN A 109 -5.37 10.03 -8.33
N LEU A 110 -6.09 9.24 -7.53
CA LEU A 110 -6.03 7.78 -7.63
C LEU A 110 -6.55 7.25 -8.98
N LEU A 111 -7.31 8.07 -9.70
CA LEU A 111 -7.86 7.78 -11.01
C LEU A 111 -6.99 8.34 -12.15
N ASP A 112 -5.87 8.98 -11.83
CA ASP A 112 -4.95 9.52 -12.83
C ASP A 112 -4.27 8.36 -13.57
N GLU A 113 -4.35 8.39 -14.91
CA GLU A 113 -3.76 7.37 -15.78
C GLU A 113 -2.25 7.24 -15.54
N THR A 114 -1.56 8.36 -15.27
CA THR A 114 -0.10 8.35 -15.03
C THR A 114 0.26 7.61 -13.74
N LEU A 115 -0.54 7.79 -12.67
CA LEU A 115 -0.35 7.06 -11.43
C LEU A 115 -0.64 5.57 -11.64
N PHE A 116 -1.73 5.26 -12.35
CA PHE A 116 -2.13 3.90 -12.65
C PHE A 116 -1.07 3.15 -13.47
N GLU A 117 -0.52 3.80 -14.51
CA GLU A 117 0.55 3.26 -15.35
C GLU A 117 1.83 3.04 -14.55
N ASN A 118 2.27 4.02 -13.74
CA ASN A 118 3.47 3.88 -12.91
C ASN A 118 3.37 2.71 -11.93
N ILE A 119 2.23 2.55 -11.27
CA ILE A 119 1.99 1.44 -10.35
C ILE A 119 1.94 0.11 -11.12
N THR A 120 1.22 0.06 -12.24
CA THR A 120 1.07 -1.16 -13.04
C THR A 120 2.41 -1.63 -13.60
N ASN A 121 3.20 -0.70 -14.16
CA ASN A 121 4.53 -0.98 -14.68
C ASN A 121 5.47 -1.49 -13.58
N TYR A 122 5.38 -0.93 -12.37
CA TYR A 122 6.17 -1.45 -11.25
C TYR A 122 5.72 -2.85 -10.82
N ILE A 123 4.41 -3.12 -10.74
CA ILE A 123 3.88 -4.42 -10.30
C ILE A 123 4.20 -5.51 -11.32
N CYS A 124 3.85 -5.27 -12.58
CA CYS A 124 3.85 -6.25 -13.65
C CYS A 124 5.16 -6.29 -14.47
N GLY A 125 5.98 -5.22 -14.40
CA GLY A 125 7.05 -5.01 -15.37
C GLY A 125 6.50 -4.95 -16.80
N ASP A 126 7.30 -5.37 -17.78
CA ASP A 126 6.90 -5.48 -19.20
C ASP A 126 5.96 -6.67 -19.49
N LYS A 127 5.62 -7.48 -18.47
CA LYS A 127 4.77 -8.66 -18.63
C LYS A 127 3.32 -8.32 -18.32
N HIS A 128 2.65 -7.68 -19.28
CA HIS A 128 1.19 -7.61 -19.26
C HIS A 128 0.60 -8.99 -19.54
N GLN A 129 0.18 -9.70 -18.49
CA GLN A 129 -0.72 -10.84 -18.67
C GLN A 129 -2.16 -10.31 -18.78
N ASP A 130 -2.77 -10.58 -19.93
CA ASP A 130 -4.17 -10.27 -20.22
C ASP A 130 -5.06 -11.15 -19.34
N PHE A 131 -5.34 -10.71 -18.10
CA PHE A 131 -6.19 -11.44 -17.16
C PHE A 131 -7.66 -11.37 -17.59
N ARG A 132 -8.04 -12.21 -18.56
CA ARG A 132 -9.46 -12.44 -18.89
C ARG A 132 -10.10 -13.23 -17.77
N CYS A 133 -11.08 -12.62 -17.11
CA CYS A 133 -11.92 -13.32 -16.13
C CYS A 133 -12.82 -14.32 -16.87
N PRO A 134 -12.98 -15.57 -16.40
CA PRO A 134 -14.00 -16.46 -16.94
C PRO A 134 -15.39 -15.86 -16.72
N GLY A 135 -16.18 -15.86 -17.80
CA GLY A 135 -17.54 -15.32 -17.87
C GLY A 135 -18.54 -16.10 -17.05
#